data_AF-A0A7S0UPL7-F1
#
_entry.id   AF-A0A7S0UPL7-F1
#
_cell.length_a   1.000
_cell.length_b   1.000
_cell.length_c   1.000
_cell.angle_alpha   90.00
_cell.angle_beta   90.00
_cell.angle_gamma   90.00
#
_symmetry.space_group_name_H-M   'P 1'
#
loop_
_entity.id
_entity.type
_entity.pdbx_description
1 polymer ?
#
loop_
_entity_poly.entity_id
_entity_poly.type
_entity_poly.pdbx_seq_one_letter_code
_entity_poly.pdbx_strand_id
1 'polypeptide(L)'
;GGGGGGGGGGGGGGGGGMMSASLPSATVRANSTPVSSKLILQKLPLRVYRKLEEIINKCSYMEWKHFDAGVVKVLAQLAEISEDDVAEELDMLKGTDLSNVEYMPAYLNKRLNNKLWSRRKMMLSAAS
;
A
#
# COMPACT_ATOMS: atom_id res chain seq x y z
N GLY A 1 29.15 52.26 25.85
CA GLY A 1 29.98 51.15 25.33
C GLY A 1 29.04 50.14 24.71
N GLY A 2 29.26 49.56 23.54
CA GLY A 2 30.50 49.35 22.81
C GLY A 2 31.00 47.92 23.02
N GLY A 3 30.97 47.11 21.96
CA GLY A 3 31.67 45.82 21.84
C GLY A 3 30.77 44.60 22.06
N GLY A 4 30.78 43.54 21.24
CA GLY A 4 31.71 43.16 20.17
C GLY A 4 32.06 41.67 20.27
N GLY A 5 32.32 41.03 19.12
CA GLY A 5 33.00 39.73 19.01
C GLY A 5 32.04 38.55 18.75
N GLY A 6 32.15 37.74 17.70
CA GLY A 6 33.24 37.52 16.75
C GLY A 6 33.85 36.12 16.94
N GLY A 7 33.93 35.35 15.85
CA GLY A 7 34.68 34.09 15.76
C GLY A 7 33.85 32.97 15.10
N GLY A 8 34.23 32.33 14.00
CA GLY A 8 35.48 32.34 13.24
C GLY A 8 35.99 30.92 13.04
N GLY A 9 36.04 30.46 11.79
CA GLY A 9 36.87 29.36 11.27
C GLY A 9 36.47 27.93 11.69
N GLY A 10 36.60 26.89 10.87
CA GLY A 10 37.35 26.72 9.63
C GLY A 10 38.12 25.39 9.68
N GLY A 11 38.02 24.58 8.61
CA GLY A 11 38.87 23.41 8.32
C GLY A 11 38.47 22.11 9.02
N GLY A 12 38.57 20.93 8.43
CA GLY A 12 39.15 20.50 7.16
C GLY A 12 39.47 19.00 7.23
N GLY A 13 39.54 18.34 6.07
CA GLY A 13 40.41 17.18 5.82
C GLY A 13 39.94 15.80 6.29
N GLY A 14 39.78 14.87 5.35
CA GLY A 14 39.68 13.44 5.64
C GLY A 14 39.05 12.61 4.53
N GLY A 15 39.69 12.53 3.37
CA GLY A 15 39.40 11.47 2.40
C GLY A 15 39.88 10.13 2.96
N GLY A 16 38.98 9.15 3.03
CA GLY A 16 39.34 7.77 3.38
C GLY A 16 38.12 6.88 3.56
N GLY A 17 37.92 5.94 2.63
CA GLY A 17 37.26 4.67 2.89
C GLY A 17 35.73 4.67 2.89
N MET A 18 35.17 4.01 1.87
CA MET A 18 33.78 3.50 1.78
C MET A 18 33.20 3.09 3.14
N MET A 19 32.00 3.58 3.51
CA MET A 19 30.91 2.83 4.18
C MET A 19 29.65 3.71 4.39
N SER A 20 28.51 3.19 3.90
CA SER A 20 27.15 3.33 4.42
C SER A 20 26.58 4.72 4.77
N ALA A 21 25.82 5.30 3.84
CA ALA A 21 24.93 6.43 4.12
C ALA A 21 23.68 5.96 4.88
N SER A 22 23.63 6.24 6.19
CA SER A 22 22.46 6.03 7.04
C SER A 22 21.44 7.15 6.87
N LEU A 23 20.26 6.79 6.36
CA LEU A 23 19.07 7.64 6.21
C LEU A 23 18.56 8.17 7.58
N PRO A 24 18.02 9.39 7.68
CA PRO A 24 17.33 9.85 8.88
C PRO A 24 16.02 9.06 9.06
N SER A 25 15.94 8.40 10.21
CA SER A 25 14.88 7.49 10.64
C SER A 25 13.51 8.17 10.74
N ALA A 26 12.49 7.49 10.24
CA ALA A 26 11.12 7.91 10.12
C ALA A 26 10.37 7.91 11.46
N THR A 27 9.81 9.06 11.85
CA THR A 27 8.81 9.12 12.93
C THR A 27 7.41 8.93 12.34
N VAL A 28 7.01 7.69 12.08
CA VAL A 28 5.62 7.35 11.73
C VAL A 28 4.79 7.30 13.01
N ARG A 29 4.00 8.34 13.26
CA ARG A 29 3.01 8.38 14.34
C ARG A 29 1.81 7.50 13.96
N ALA A 30 1.94 6.18 14.14
CA ALA A 30 0.84 5.23 13.94
C ALA A 30 -0.09 5.25 15.17
N ASN A 31 -0.94 6.29 15.26
CA ASN A 31 -2.10 6.23 16.15
C ASN A 31 -3.26 5.59 15.38
N SER A 32 -3.15 4.28 15.13
CA SER A 32 -4.19 3.50 14.46
C SER A 32 -5.07 2.87 15.53
N THR A 33 -6.17 3.51 15.87
CA THR A 33 -7.32 2.77 16.41
C THR A 33 -7.61 1.62 15.45
N PRO A 34 -7.84 0.39 15.93
CA PRO A 34 -8.17 -0.73 15.06
C PRO A 34 -9.59 -0.52 14.53
N VAL A 35 -9.71 0.33 13.51
CA VAL A 35 -10.92 0.36 12.70
C VAL A 35 -10.94 -0.99 12.01
N SER A 36 -11.90 -1.84 12.38
CA SER A 36 -12.06 -3.16 11.77
C SER A 36 -12.04 -2.99 10.26
N SER A 37 -11.10 -3.65 9.56
CA SER A 37 -10.96 -3.56 8.10
C SER A 37 -12.29 -3.73 7.39
N LYS A 38 -13.18 -4.57 7.94
CA LYS A 38 -14.55 -4.78 7.49
C LYS A 38 -15.38 -3.49 7.42
N LEU A 39 -15.30 -2.60 8.41
CA LEU A 39 -16.04 -1.33 8.43
C LEU A 39 -15.57 -0.36 7.34
N ILE A 40 -14.27 -0.39 7.01
CA ILE A 40 -13.73 0.44 5.93
C ILE A 40 -14.12 -0.15 4.58
N LEU A 41 -14.02 -1.47 4.43
CA LEU A 41 -14.43 -2.19 3.21
C LEU A 41 -15.94 -2.03 2.92
N GLN A 42 -16.78 -1.87 3.94
CA GLN A 42 -18.22 -1.57 3.75
C GLN A 42 -18.49 -0.25 3.03
N LYS A 43 -17.52 0.66 2.98
CA LYS A 43 -17.65 1.93 2.24
C LYS A 43 -17.35 1.80 0.75
N LEU A 44 -16.84 0.64 0.31
CA LEU A 44 -16.63 0.35 -1.10
C LEU A 44 -17.98 0.19 -1.82
N PRO A 45 -18.00 0.31 -3.16
CA PRO A 45 -19.18 -0.02 -3.94
C PRO A 45 -19.75 -1.38 -3.56
N LEU A 46 -21.09 -1.47 -3.46
CA LEU A 46 -21.79 -2.65 -2.94
C LEU A 46 -21.40 -3.93 -3.68
N ARG A 47 -21.21 -3.84 -4.99
CA ARG A 47 -20.80 -4.96 -5.85
C ARG A 47 -19.44 -5.52 -5.44
N VAL A 48 -18.47 -4.64 -5.21
CA VAL A 48 -17.12 -4.99 -4.75
C VAL A 48 -17.16 -5.59 -3.33
N TYR A 49 -17.89 -4.95 -2.41
CA TYR A 49 -18.03 -5.44 -1.04
C TYR A 49 -18.64 -6.86 -1.00
N ARG A 50 -19.70 -7.11 -1.79
CA ARG A 50 -20.32 -8.44 -1.87
C ARG A 50 -19.38 -9.50 -2.42
N LYS A 51 -18.56 -9.16 -3.41
CA LYS A 51 -17.56 -10.07 -3.98
C LYS A 51 -16.47 -10.41 -2.95
N LEU A 52 -16.01 -9.42 -2.17
CA LEU A 52 -15.07 -9.64 -1.06
C LEU A 52 -15.66 -10.56 0.00
N GLU A 53 -16.91 -10.34 0.39
CA GLU A 53 -17.62 -11.17 1.36
C GLU A 53 -17.75 -12.62 0.87
N GLU A 54 -18.06 -12.82 -0.41
CA GLU A 54 -18.11 -14.14 -1.04
C GLU A 54 -16.75 -14.84 -1.00
N ILE A 55 -15.66 -14.14 -1.30
CA ILE A 55 -14.31 -14.71 -1.35
C ILE A 55 -13.83 -15.09 0.04
N ILE A 56 -14.01 -14.22 1.02
CA ILE A 56 -13.59 -14.50 2.40
C ILE A 56 -14.38 -15.68 2.96
N ASN A 57 -15.66 -15.83 2.57
CA ASN A 57 -16.46 -16.99 2.98
C ASN A 57 -16.09 -18.30 2.25
N LYS A 58 -15.52 -18.24 1.04
CA LYS A 58 -15.17 -19.43 0.24
C LYS A 58 -13.70 -19.83 0.35
N CYS A 59 -12.80 -18.88 0.55
CA CYS A 59 -11.35 -19.11 0.58
C CYS A 59 -10.85 -19.17 2.03
N SER A 60 -10.53 -20.38 2.50
CA SER A 60 -10.08 -20.63 3.88
C SER A 60 -8.77 -19.91 4.26
N TYR A 61 -7.98 -19.48 3.28
CA TYR A 61 -6.71 -18.76 3.48
C TYR A 61 -6.90 -17.23 3.57
N MET A 62 -8.11 -16.72 3.36
CA MET A 62 -8.41 -15.30 3.36
C MET A 62 -9.31 -14.91 4.53
N GLU A 63 -8.96 -13.82 5.19
CA GLU A 63 -9.70 -13.28 6.31
C GLU A 63 -9.78 -11.76 6.17
N TRP A 64 -10.79 -11.15 6.80
CA TRP A 64 -10.96 -9.69 6.81
C TRP A 64 -9.73 -8.94 7.31
N LYS A 65 -8.96 -9.53 8.23
CA LYS A 65 -7.73 -8.95 8.79
C LYS A 65 -6.58 -8.85 7.76
N HIS A 66 -6.63 -9.62 6.67
CA HIS A 66 -5.62 -9.58 5.61
C HIS A 66 -5.78 -8.33 4.72
N PHE A 67 -6.92 -7.66 4.79
CA PHE A 67 -7.17 -6.38 4.12
C PHE A 67 -6.72 -5.24 5.04
N ASP A 68 -5.41 -4.99 5.08
CA ASP A 68 -4.85 -3.88 5.84
C ASP A 68 -5.15 -2.51 5.18
N ALA A 69 -4.72 -1.42 5.81
CA ALA A 69 -4.94 -0.07 5.29
C ALA A 69 -4.37 0.14 3.87
N GLY A 70 -3.26 -0.54 3.52
CA GLY A 70 -2.65 -0.46 2.20
C GLY A 70 -3.50 -1.15 1.14
N VAL A 71 -3.91 -2.38 1.41
CA VAL A 71 -4.81 -3.16 0.55
C VAL A 71 -6.12 -2.40 0.33
N VAL A 72 -6.76 -1.92 1.40
CA VAL A 72 -8.03 -1.20 1.32
C VAL A 72 -7.90 0.08 0.49
N LYS A 73 -6.82 0.84 0.67
CA LYS A 73 -6.56 2.06 -0.11
C LYS A 73 -6.43 1.75 -1.60
N VAL A 74 -5.64 0.75 -1.97
CA VAL A 74 -5.45 0.36 -3.38
C VAL A 74 -6.76 -0.15 -3.98
N LEU A 75 -7.51 -0.95 -3.22
CA LEU A 75 -8.78 -1.50 -3.66
C LEU A 75 -9.83 -0.41 -3.89
N ALA A 76 -9.91 0.59 -3.00
CA ALA A 76 -10.76 1.76 -3.20
C ALA A 76 -10.38 2.52 -4.48
N GLN A 77 -9.10 2.80 -4.68
CA GLN A 77 -8.62 3.49 -5.89
C GLN A 77 -8.90 2.73 -7.18
N LEU A 78 -8.79 1.40 -7.16
CA LEU A 78 -9.11 0.57 -8.33
C LEU A 78 -10.63 0.55 -8.58
N ALA A 79 -11.44 0.43 -7.52
CA ALA A 79 -12.90 0.46 -7.62
C ALA A 79 -13.43 1.80 -8.17
N GLU A 80 -12.78 2.91 -7.85
CA GLU A 80 -13.09 4.24 -8.40
C GLU A 80 -12.86 4.32 -9.93
N ILE A 81 -11.92 3.54 -10.45
CA ILE A 81 -11.60 3.50 -11.89
C ILE A 81 -12.47 2.47 -12.62
N SER A 82 -12.58 1.27 -12.06
CA SER A 82 -13.39 0.19 -12.61
C SER A 82 -13.69 -0.86 -11.55
N GLU A 83 -14.98 -0.99 -11.20
CA GLU A 83 -15.46 -2.06 -10.32
C GLU A 83 -15.29 -3.45 -10.96
N ASP A 84 -15.38 -3.56 -12.29
CA ASP A 84 -15.21 -4.82 -13.01
C ASP A 84 -13.77 -5.34 -12.91
N ASP A 85 -12.77 -4.45 -13.04
CA ASP A 85 -11.36 -4.83 -12.83
C ASP A 85 -11.11 -5.37 -11.42
N VAL A 86 -11.75 -4.78 -10.39
CA VAL A 86 -11.67 -5.30 -9.01
C VAL A 86 -12.33 -6.66 -8.93
N ALA A 87 -13.54 -6.81 -9.50
CA ALA A 87 -14.30 -8.05 -9.44
C ALA A 87 -13.58 -9.22 -10.15
N GLU A 88 -12.94 -8.96 -11.29
CA GLU A 88 -12.10 -9.93 -12.01
C GLU A 88 -10.90 -10.36 -11.17
N GLU A 89 -10.17 -9.40 -10.59
CA GLU A 89 -8.98 -9.69 -9.80
C GLU A 89 -9.32 -10.52 -8.55
N LEU A 90 -10.45 -10.18 -7.93
CA LEU A 90 -11.04 -10.90 -6.83
C LEU A 90 -11.49 -12.32 -7.24
N ASP A 91 -12.04 -12.51 -8.43
CA ASP A 91 -12.43 -13.84 -8.90
C ASP A 91 -11.20 -14.72 -9.22
N MET A 92 -10.14 -14.14 -9.79
CA MET A 92 -8.87 -14.85 -10.01
C MET A 92 -8.22 -15.30 -8.69
N LEU A 93 -8.40 -14.56 -7.60
CA LEU A 93 -7.94 -14.98 -6.28
C LEU A 93 -8.61 -16.28 -5.80
N LYS A 94 -9.86 -16.54 -6.17
CA LYS A 94 -10.56 -17.79 -5.80
C LYS A 94 -9.88 -19.04 -6.38
N GLY A 95 -9.31 -18.92 -7.57
CA GLY A 95 -8.62 -20.02 -8.26
C GLY A 95 -7.11 -20.07 -8.02
N THR A 96 -6.55 -19.14 -7.25
CA THR A 96 -5.12 -19.11 -6.98
C THR A 96 -4.79 -20.01 -5.78
N ASP A 97 -3.74 -20.83 -5.89
CA ASP A 97 -3.20 -21.53 -4.73
C ASP A 97 -2.50 -20.53 -3.78
N LEU A 98 -3.08 -20.36 -2.60
CA LEU A 98 -2.62 -19.43 -1.57
C LEU A 98 -1.88 -20.13 -0.42
N SER A 99 -1.65 -21.45 -0.50
CA SER A 99 -1.05 -22.26 0.57
C SER A 99 0.37 -21.82 0.96
N ASN A 100 1.14 -21.31 -0.01
CA ASN A 100 2.53 -20.85 0.18
C ASN A 100 2.64 -19.34 0.49
N VAL A 101 1.52 -18.64 0.70
CA VAL A 101 1.54 -17.20 0.95
C VAL A 101 1.73 -16.93 2.45
N GLU A 102 2.96 -16.65 2.85
CA GLU A 102 3.30 -16.34 4.26
C GLU A 102 2.71 -15.01 4.73
N TYR A 103 2.65 -14.00 3.86
CA TYR A 103 2.18 -12.66 4.21
C TYR A 103 1.09 -12.16 3.26
N MET A 104 -0.14 -12.57 3.55
CA MET A 104 -1.34 -12.29 2.74
C MET A 104 -1.57 -10.79 2.45
N PRO A 105 -1.40 -9.84 3.41
CA PRO A 105 -1.63 -8.43 3.12
C PRO A 105 -0.72 -7.87 2.03
N ALA A 106 0.60 -8.13 2.07
CA ALA A 106 1.49 -7.63 1.02
C ALA A 106 1.24 -8.33 -0.32
N TYR A 107 0.87 -9.61 -0.29
CA TYR A 107 0.49 -10.33 -1.51
C TYR A 107 -0.73 -9.67 -2.19
N LEU A 108 -1.82 -9.44 -1.44
CA LEU A 108 -3.01 -8.75 -1.93
C LEU A 108 -2.69 -7.34 -2.42
N ASN A 109 -1.90 -6.59 -1.64
CA ASN A 109 -1.51 -5.23 -1.98
C ASN A 109 -0.71 -5.20 -3.29
N LYS A 110 0.32 -6.03 -3.43
CA LYS A 110 1.14 -6.14 -4.65
C LYS A 110 0.28 -6.48 -5.86
N ARG A 111 -0.63 -7.44 -5.72
CA ARG A 111 -1.51 -7.91 -6.80
C ARG A 111 -2.47 -6.82 -7.28
N LEU A 112 -3.21 -6.21 -6.36
CA LEU A 112 -4.15 -5.14 -6.67
C LEU A 112 -3.44 -3.89 -7.22
N ASN A 113 -2.25 -3.57 -6.69
CA ASN A 113 -1.49 -2.41 -7.11
C ASN A 113 -0.92 -2.60 -8.53
N ASN A 114 -0.49 -3.81 -8.88
CA ASN A 114 -0.10 -4.14 -10.27
C ASN A 114 -1.26 -3.95 -11.25
N LYS A 115 -2.47 -4.38 -10.90
CA LYS A 115 -3.68 -4.19 -11.72
C LYS A 115 -4.03 -2.71 -11.84
N LEU A 116 -4.00 -1.97 -10.73
CA LEU A 116 -4.22 -0.51 -10.69
C LEU A 116 -3.23 0.25 -11.59
N TRP A 117 -1.94 -0.08 -11.50
CA TRP A 117 -0.92 0.54 -12.33
C TRP A 117 -1.14 0.23 -13.82
N SER A 118 -1.45 -1.03 -14.14
CA SER A 118 -1.74 -1.46 -15.51
C SER A 118 -2.94 -0.71 -16.09
N ARG A 119 -4.00 -0.53 -15.29
CA ARG A 119 -5.19 0.21 -15.71
C ARG A 119 -4.91 1.69 -15.95
N ARG A 120 -4.16 2.34 -15.05
CA ARG A 120 -3.72 3.73 -15.22
C ARG A 120 -2.88 3.91 -16.50
N LYS A 121 -1.95 2.99 -16.77
CA LYS A 121 -1.14 3.03 -17.98
C LYS A 121 -1.99 2.90 -19.25
N MET A 122 -2.98 2.01 -19.26
CA MET A 122 -3.91 1.87 -20.39
C MET A 122 -4.71 3.15 -20.62
N MET A 123 -5.22 3.78 -19.56
CA MET A 123 -5.96 5.04 -19.68
C MET A 123 -5.10 6.18 -20.25
N LEU A 124 -3.85 6.31 -19.78
CA LEU A 124 -2.90 7.29 -20.33
C LEU A 124 -2.64 7.07 -21.82
N SER A 125 -2.47 5.80 -22.23
CA SER A 125 -2.25 5.44 -23.63
C SER A 125 -3.48 5.60 -24.53
N ALA A 126 -4.69 5.55 -23.97
CA ALA A 126 -5.94 5.72 -24.73
C ALA A 126 -6.34 7.19 -24.91
N ALA A 127 -5.72 8.10 -24.15
CA ALA A 127 -5.92 9.54 -24.23
C ALA A 127 -4.89 10.25 -25.14
N SER A 128 -3.99 9.48 -25.78
CA SER A 128 -2.99 9.96 -26.74
C SER A 128 -3.45 9.67 -28.17
#